data_AF-A0AAW0WXB0-F1
#
_entry.id   AF-A0AAW0WXB0-F1
#
_cell.length_a   1.000
_cell.length_b   1.000
_cell.length_c   1.000
_cell.angle_alpha   90.00
_cell.angle_beta   90.00
_cell.angle_gamma   90.00
#
_symmetry.space_group_name_H-M   'P 1'
#
loop_
_entity.id
_entity.type
_entity.pdbx_description
1 polymer ?
#
loop_
_entity_poly.entity_id
_entity_poly.type
_entity_poly.pdbx_seq_one_letter_code
_entity_poly.pdbx_strand_id
1 'polypeptide(L)'
;MAPNGGSGESGKEGDNKNSSSSSLMLGLLEEFTKIYSDRLQRVEETAIKCDQKQYLENKVRVLESWIRDLGEQNAVLVVTVEELEREAADRVALLEDRLSKMATTTRESCVSLRDHQIQVSSLVTDKIGLEKKAQGLGEKVLTLERRTLGLKEENANLQSDLNNLIQVISRARQTGQWEVDDLTFSCVTPEQVFGPVLSSSRRSSQSLKESQRDYLHQIFEDHLRKDNSSLASSFSNLQDADSAYGGRGSEKDLIIMKLRADLRSLQSTHEETNRQLLERDKHIADLQVCATNLWDTCTVPGYTCELLTCGAHMYLAIGVC
;
A
#
# COMPACT_ATOMS: atom_id res chain seq x y z
N MET A 1 8.21 8.40 -33.41
CA MET A 1 9.54 9.05 -33.32
C MET A 1 10.34 8.32 -32.25
N ALA A 2 11.28 7.48 -32.66
CA ALA A 2 12.39 6.99 -31.81
C ALA A 2 13.50 8.08 -31.80
N PRO A 3 14.51 8.04 -30.91
CA PRO A 3 15.56 6.99 -30.86
C PRO A 3 15.79 6.45 -29.43
N ASN A 4 16.09 5.17 -29.19
CA ASN A 4 17.31 4.39 -29.46
C ASN A 4 18.54 4.80 -28.61
N GLY A 5 19.12 3.85 -27.88
CA GLY A 5 20.46 3.96 -27.29
C GLY A 5 20.61 3.29 -25.92
N GLY A 6 21.38 2.20 -25.84
CA GLY A 6 21.78 1.63 -24.55
C GLY A 6 22.36 0.22 -24.58
N SER A 7 23.18 -0.10 -25.58
CA SER A 7 24.01 -1.31 -25.62
C SER A 7 24.99 -1.31 -24.44
N GLY A 8 24.93 -2.34 -23.59
CA GLY A 8 25.88 -2.59 -22.51
C GLY A 8 26.62 -3.90 -22.73
N GLU A 9 27.51 -3.93 -23.71
CA GLU A 9 28.62 -4.89 -23.77
C GLU A 9 29.63 -4.53 -22.67
N SER A 10 29.80 -5.39 -21.67
CA SER A 10 31.04 -5.48 -20.91
C SER A 10 31.12 -6.85 -20.23
N GLY A 11 31.91 -7.74 -20.83
CA GLY A 11 32.06 -9.12 -20.38
C GLY A 11 33.13 -9.85 -21.18
N LYS A 12 34.28 -9.22 -21.40
CA LYS A 12 35.47 -9.86 -21.96
C LYS A 12 36.71 -9.38 -21.22
N GLU A 13 36.87 -9.85 -19.99
CA GLU A 13 38.16 -9.79 -19.30
C GLU A 13 38.20 -10.92 -18.26
N GLY A 14 38.61 -12.11 -18.71
CA GLY A 14 38.67 -13.30 -17.84
C GLY A 14 39.46 -14.48 -18.42
N ASP A 15 39.54 -14.63 -19.74
CA ASP A 15 40.08 -15.87 -20.34
C ASP A 15 41.61 -15.95 -20.44
N ASN A 16 42.35 -14.86 -20.23
CA ASN A 16 43.78 -14.85 -20.62
C ASN A 16 44.74 -15.48 -19.58
N LYS A 17 44.27 -15.86 -18.39
CA LYS A 17 45.12 -16.50 -17.35
C LYS A 17 45.02 -18.03 -17.33
N ASN A 18 43.87 -18.60 -17.70
CA ASN A 18 43.69 -20.06 -17.71
C ASN A 18 44.42 -20.75 -18.87
N SER A 19 44.56 -20.08 -20.01
CA SER A 19 45.27 -20.61 -21.18
C SER A 19 46.74 -20.92 -20.91
N SER A 20 47.43 -20.05 -20.16
CA SER A 20 48.87 -20.23 -19.87
C SER A 20 49.13 -21.41 -18.94
N SER A 21 48.27 -21.67 -17.96
CA SER A 21 48.45 -22.79 -17.04
C SER A 21 48.20 -24.14 -17.71
N SER A 22 47.20 -24.22 -18.59
CA SER A 22 46.93 -25.44 -19.36
C SER A 22 48.06 -25.76 -20.35
N SER A 23 48.66 -24.73 -20.96
CA SER A 23 49.83 -24.90 -21.84
C SER A 23 51.06 -25.43 -21.09
N LEU A 24 51.27 -25.02 -19.84
CA LEU A 24 52.39 -25.50 -19.01
C LEU A 24 52.18 -26.97 -18.60
N MET A 25 50.96 -27.35 -18.24
CA MET A 25 50.61 -28.73 -17.91
C MET A 25 50.82 -29.66 -19.12
N LEU A 26 50.41 -29.23 -20.31
CA LEU A 26 50.61 -29.99 -21.54
C LEU A 26 52.10 -30.18 -21.87
N GLY A 27 52.92 -29.14 -21.66
CA GLY A 27 54.37 -29.23 -21.83
C GLY A 27 55.05 -30.18 -20.83
N LEU A 28 54.57 -30.23 -19.58
CA LEU A 28 55.04 -31.21 -18.59
C LEU A 28 54.70 -32.65 -18.99
N LEU A 29 53.49 -32.90 -19.50
CA LEU A 29 53.07 -34.21 -20.00
C LEU A 29 53.93 -34.69 -21.19
N GLU A 30 54.28 -33.78 -22.10
CA GLU A 30 55.21 -34.06 -23.20
C GLU A 30 56.61 -34.43 -22.68
N GLU A 31 57.09 -33.74 -21.65
CA GLU A 31 58.37 -34.02 -21.02
C GLU A 31 58.39 -35.38 -20.30
N PHE A 32 57.33 -35.74 -19.57
CA PHE A 32 57.19 -37.07 -18.98
C PHE A 32 57.17 -38.18 -20.02
N THR A 33 56.41 -37.98 -21.10
CA THR A 33 56.34 -38.93 -22.22
C THR A 33 57.72 -39.14 -22.85
N LYS A 34 58.49 -38.06 -23.00
CA LYS A 34 59.87 -38.11 -23.49
C LYS A 34 60.80 -38.86 -22.54
N ILE A 35 60.75 -38.60 -21.23
CA ILE A 35 61.57 -39.29 -20.23
C ILE A 35 61.36 -40.81 -20.27
N TYR A 36 60.10 -41.25 -20.38
CA TYR A 36 59.78 -42.68 -20.45
C TYR A 36 60.18 -43.31 -21.78
N SER A 37 60.00 -42.58 -22.89
CA SER A 37 60.48 -43.00 -24.21
C SER A 37 62.01 -43.13 -24.25
N ASP A 38 62.74 -42.16 -23.71
CA ASP A 38 64.21 -42.15 -23.62
C ASP A 38 64.73 -43.25 -22.67
N ARG A 39 64.00 -43.56 -21.59
CA ARG A 39 64.33 -44.69 -20.69
C ARG A 39 64.11 -46.03 -21.37
N LEU A 40 63.04 -46.17 -22.14
CA LEU A 40 62.73 -47.39 -22.88
C LEU A 40 63.74 -47.62 -24.01
N GLN A 41 64.07 -46.57 -24.76
CA GLN A 41 65.08 -46.60 -25.82
C GLN A 41 66.45 -47.02 -25.28
N ARG A 42 66.87 -46.52 -24.10
CA ARG A 42 68.13 -46.95 -23.46
C ARG A 42 68.13 -48.44 -23.07
N VAL A 43 66.97 -48.98 -22.68
CA VAL A 43 66.84 -50.43 -22.41
C VAL A 43 66.91 -51.23 -23.72
N GLU A 44 66.37 -50.70 -24.81
CA GLU A 44 66.44 -51.31 -26.15
C GLU A 44 67.86 -51.29 -26.73
N GLU A 45 68.60 -50.20 -26.55
CA GLU A 45 70.01 -50.09 -26.94
C GLU A 45 70.94 -51.04 -26.15
N THR A 46 70.57 -51.37 -24.91
CA THR A 46 71.32 -52.31 -24.07
C THR A 46 70.95 -53.78 -24.33
N ALA A 47 69.90 -54.05 -25.12
CA ALA A 47 69.46 -55.40 -25.48
C ALA A 47 70.54 -56.22 -26.20
N ILE A 48 71.46 -55.56 -26.91
CA ILE A 48 72.57 -56.21 -27.64
C ILE A 48 73.66 -56.73 -26.69
N LYS A 49 73.74 -56.20 -25.46
CA LYS A 49 74.85 -56.44 -24.52
C LYS A 49 74.48 -57.32 -23.32
N CYS A 50 73.22 -57.69 -23.16
CA CYS A 50 72.72 -58.39 -21.98
C CYS A 50 71.93 -59.64 -22.37
N ASP A 51 71.84 -60.61 -21.45
CA ASP A 51 71.00 -61.79 -21.64
C ASP A 51 69.52 -61.41 -21.81
N GLN A 52 68.79 -62.16 -22.65
CA GLN A 52 67.39 -61.91 -22.98
C GLN A 52 66.50 -61.74 -21.74
N LYS A 53 66.77 -62.53 -20.69
CA LYS A 53 66.07 -62.43 -19.40
C LYS A 53 66.26 -61.07 -18.74
N GLN A 54 67.49 -60.57 -18.68
CA GLN A 54 67.83 -59.29 -18.04
C GLN A 54 67.27 -58.10 -18.83
N TYR A 55 67.26 -58.18 -20.17
CA TYR A 55 66.60 -57.20 -21.03
C TYR A 55 65.09 -57.12 -20.76
N LEU A 56 64.41 -58.27 -20.72
CA LEU A 56 62.97 -58.32 -20.44
C LEU A 56 62.63 -57.80 -19.04
N GLU A 57 63.41 -58.17 -18.01
CA GLU A 57 63.23 -57.67 -16.64
C GLU A 57 63.38 -56.15 -16.55
N ASN A 58 64.35 -55.57 -17.26
CA ASN A 58 64.54 -54.12 -17.29
C ASN A 58 63.41 -53.40 -18.05
N LYS A 59 62.94 -53.98 -19.17
CA LYS A 59 61.83 -53.42 -19.95
C LYS A 59 60.52 -53.44 -19.15
N VAL A 60 60.22 -54.56 -18.50
CA VAL A 60 59.06 -54.70 -17.61
C VAL A 60 59.12 -53.66 -16.49
N ARG A 61 60.28 -53.50 -15.83
CA ARG A 61 60.45 -52.51 -14.75
C ARG A 61 60.16 -51.07 -15.18
N VAL A 62 60.62 -50.67 -16.38
CA VAL A 62 60.35 -49.32 -16.91
C VAL A 62 58.86 -49.15 -17.23
N LEU A 63 58.22 -50.15 -17.85
CA LEU A 63 56.79 -50.11 -18.15
C LEU A 63 55.93 -50.12 -16.88
N GLU A 64 56.28 -50.92 -15.87
CA GLU A 64 55.61 -50.92 -14.56
C GLU A 64 55.72 -49.56 -13.85
N SER A 65 56.89 -48.90 -13.94
CA SER A 65 57.09 -47.54 -13.45
C SER A 65 56.19 -46.55 -14.19
N TRP A 66 56.11 -46.65 -15.52
CA TRP A 66 55.27 -45.76 -16.33
C TRP A 66 53.78 -45.95 -16.03
N ILE A 67 53.32 -47.20 -15.93
CA ILE A 67 51.93 -47.54 -15.60
C ILE A 67 51.57 -47.01 -14.21
N ARG A 68 52.48 -47.11 -13.23
CA ARG A 68 52.27 -46.60 -11.87
C ARG A 68 52.08 -45.08 -11.86
N ASP A 69 53.00 -44.34 -12.49
CA ASP A 69 52.94 -42.88 -12.53
C ASP A 69 51.70 -42.39 -13.31
N LEU A 70 51.31 -43.08 -14.41
CA LEU A 70 50.05 -42.80 -15.12
C LEU A 70 48.84 -43.07 -14.23
N GLY A 71 48.87 -44.12 -13.41
CA GLY A 71 47.83 -44.41 -12.42
C GLY A 71 47.71 -43.30 -11.37
N GLU A 72 48.84 -42.79 -10.87
CA GLU A 72 48.87 -41.66 -9.93
C GLU A 72 48.35 -40.36 -10.56
N GLN A 73 48.76 -40.05 -11.80
CA GLN A 73 48.25 -38.87 -12.52
C GLN A 73 46.73 -38.97 -12.75
N ASN A 74 46.24 -40.13 -13.18
CA ASN A 74 44.80 -40.34 -13.36
C ASN A 74 44.04 -40.21 -12.03
N ALA A 75 44.60 -40.69 -10.92
CA ALA A 75 43.99 -40.53 -9.60
C ALA A 75 43.90 -39.05 -9.19
N VAL A 76 44.96 -38.26 -9.40
CA VAL A 76 44.95 -36.82 -9.13
C VAL A 76 43.93 -36.11 -10.03
N LEU A 77 43.88 -36.43 -11.33
CA LEU A 77 42.93 -35.82 -12.26
C LEU A 77 41.48 -36.10 -11.84
N VAL A 78 41.15 -37.34 -11.48
CA VAL A 78 39.80 -37.68 -10.98
C VAL A 78 39.46 -36.82 -9.76
N VAL A 79 40.34 -36.71 -8.77
CA VAL A 79 40.10 -35.87 -7.58
C VAL A 79 39.92 -34.40 -7.96
N THR A 80 40.73 -33.85 -8.85
CA THR A 80 40.59 -32.45 -9.28
C THR A 80 39.29 -32.21 -10.04
N VAL A 81 38.84 -33.18 -10.86
CA VAL A 81 37.56 -33.08 -11.57
C VAL A 81 36.40 -33.15 -10.58
N GLU A 82 36.43 -34.07 -9.62
CA GLU A 82 35.43 -34.15 -8.55
C GLU A 82 35.35 -32.87 -7.71
N GLU A 83 36.49 -32.24 -7.41
CA GLU A 83 36.55 -30.94 -6.72
C GLU A 83 35.94 -29.81 -7.56
N LEU A 84 36.23 -29.76 -8.86
CA LEU A 84 35.65 -28.78 -9.76
C LEU A 84 34.14 -28.97 -9.96
N GLU A 85 33.68 -30.22 -10.07
CA GLU A 85 32.27 -30.56 -10.14
C GLU A 85 31.54 -30.13 -8.86
N ARG A 86 32.14 -30.37 -7.70
CA ARG A 86 31.60 -29.94 -6.40
C ARG A 86 31.54 -28.41 -6.31
N GLU A 87 32.63 -27.71 -6.65
CA GLU A 87 32.66 -26.25 -6.62
C GLU A 87 31.64 -25.63 -7.59
N ALA A 88 31.48 -26.22 -8.77
CA ALA A 88 30.46 -25.80 -9.72
C ALA A 88 29.04 -26.00 -9.16
N ALA A 89 28.77 -27.16 -8.55
CA ALA A 89 27.49 -27.44 -7.90
C ALA A 89 27.20 -26.46 -6.75
N ASP A 90 28.18 -26.18 -5.89
CA ASP A 90 28.06 -25.24 -4.77
C ASP A 90 27.78 -23.81 -5.27
N ARG A 91 28.46 -23.38 -6.33
CA ARG A 91 28.21 -22.07 -6.97
C ARG A 91 26.78 -21.97 -7.53
N VAL A 92 26.30 -23.03 -8.18
CA VAL A 92 24.93 -23.07 -8.71
C VAL A 92 23.91 -23.01 -7.58
N ALA A 93 24.09 -23.82 -6.53
CA ALA A 93 23.19 -23.82 -5.37
C ALA A 93 23.12 -22.43 -4.69
N LEU A 94 24.26 -21.75 -4.55
CA LEU A 94 24.30 -20.39 -3.99
C LEU A 94 23.57 -19.37 -4.88
N LEU A 95 23.72 -19.48 -6.20
CA LEU A 95 23.02 -18.60 -7.14
C LEU A 95 21.52 -18.85 -7.14
N GLU A 96 21.08 -20.10 -7.06
CA GLU A 96 19.67 -20.47 -6.94
C GLU A 96 19.05 -19.95 -5.64
N ASP A 97 19.72 -20.11 -4.50
CA ASP A 97 19.28 -19.56 -3.22
C ASP A 97 19.16 -18.02 -3.26
N ARG A 98 20.18 -17.35 -3.82
CA ARG A 98 20.15 -15.89 -3.96
C ARG A 98 19.02 -15.43 -4.87
N LEU A 99 18.80 -16.12 -6.00
CA LEU A 99 17.72 -15.79 -6.94
C LEU A 99 16.35 -16.04 -6.30
N SER A 100 16.19 -17.12 -5.55
CA SER A 100 14.98 -17.43 -4.80
C SER A 100 14.67 -16.34 -3.76
N LYS A 101 15.67 -15.93 -2.96
CA LYS A 101 15.55 -14.83 -2.00
C LYS A 101 15.19 -13.50 -2.66
N MET A 102 15.83 -13.17 -3.79
CA MET A 102 15.49 -11.96 -4.54
C MET A 102 14.06 -12.02 -5.09
N ALA A 103 13.61 -13.19 -5.56
CA ALA A 103 12.25 -13.38 -6.05
C ALA A 103 11.21 -13.26 -4.92
N THR A 104 11.49 -13.79 -3.73
CA THR A 104 10.60 -13.63 -2.55
C THR A 104 10.51 -12.18 -2.12
N THR A 105 11.64 -11.48 -1.96
CA THR A 105 11.64 -10.06 -1.59
C THR A 105 10.94 -9.18 -2.63
N THR A 106 11.13 -9.47 -3.91
CA THR A 106 10.42 -8.74 -4.99
C THR A 106 8.92 -8.99 -4.92
N ARG A 107 8.50 -10.24 -4.69
CA ARG A 107 7.08 -10.60 -4.52
C ARG A 107 6.45 -9.88 -3.32
N GLU A 108 7.13 -9.90 -2.16
CA GLU A 108 6.69 -9.20 -0.95
C GLU A 108 6.55 -7.68 -1.19
N SER A 109 7.53 -7.09 -1.86
CA SER A 109 7.50 -5.66 -2.22
C SER A 109 6.31 -5.33 -3.15
N CYS A 110 6.02 -6.18 -4.14
CA CYS A 110 4.87 -6.01 -5.02
C CYS A 110 3.52 -6.11 -4.27
N VAL A 111 3.40 -7.02 -3.30
CA VAL A 111 2.20 -7.14 -2.47
C VAL A 111 2.04 -5.88 -1.60
N SER A 112 3.10 -5.45 -0.92
CA SER A 112 3.07 -4.23 -0.10
C SER A 112 2.72 -2.98 -0.92
N LEU A 113 3.28 -2.83 -2.13
CA LEU A 113 2.93 -1.73 -3.03
C LEU A 113 1.45 -1.76 -3.42
N ARG A 114 0.89 -2.94 -3.67
CA ARG A 114 -0.54 -3.09 -3.96
C ARG A 114 -1.41 -2.67 -2.77
N ASP A 115 -1.03 -3.04 -1.56
CA ASP A 115 -1.78 -2.69 -0.35
C ASP A 115 -1.74 -1.18 -0.11
N HIS A 116 -0.57 -0.56 -0.27
CA HIS A 116 -0.44 0.90 -0.22
C HIS A 116 -1.26 1.60 -1.31
N GLN A 117 -1.31 1.05 -2.52
CA GLN A 117 -2.17 1.59 -3.59
C GLN A 117 -3.66 1.53 -3.24
N ILE A 118 -4.12 0.45 -2.61
CA ILE A 118 -5.51 0.30 -2.14
C ILE A 118 -5.79 1.33 -1.04
N GLN A 119 -4.88 1.48 -0.08
CA GLN A 119 -5.00 2.45 1.01
C GLN A 119 -5.07 3.90 0.48
N VAL A 120 -4.19 4.27 -0.44
CA VAL A 120 -4.20 5.60 -1.08
C VAL A 120 -5.51 5.84 -1.82
N SER A 121 -6.01 4.84 -2.55
CA SER A 121 -7.28 4.96 -3.28
C SER A 121 -8.46 5.19 -2.31
N SER A 122 -8.50 4.49 -1.18
CA SER A 122 -9.50 4.70 -0.11
C SER A 122 -9.42 6.11 0.47
N LEU A 123 -8.21 6.57 0.80
CA LEU A 123 -8.00 7.90 1.36
C LEU A 123 -8.40 9.01 0.39
N VAL A 124 -8.18 8.82 -0.91
CA VAL A 124 -8.63 9.75 -1.95
C VAL A 124 -10.15 9.81 -2.00
N THR A 125 -10.85 8.67 -1.94
CA THR A 125 -12.32 8.68 -1.92
C THR A 125 -12.89 9.36 -0.68
N ASP A 126 -12.27 9.13 0.49
CA ASP A 126 -12.68 9.76 1.75
C ASP A 126 -12.43 11.28 1.72
N LYS A 127 -11.27 11.70 1.21
CA LYS A 127 -10.92 13.11 1.01
C LYS A 127 -11.95 13.82 0.15
N ILE A 128 -12.31 13.23 -1.00
CA ILE A 128 -13.34 13.79 -1.90
C ILE A 128 -14.68 13.91 -1.18
N GLY A 129 -15.05 12.91 -0.37
CA GLY A 129 -16.27 12.94 0.42
C GLY A 129 -16.28 14.05 1.48
N LEU A 130 -15.17 14.27 2.16
CA LEU A 130 -15.01 15.35 3.14
C LEU A 130 -14.98 16.73 2.49
N GLU A 131 -14.31 16.88 1.34
CA GLU A 131 -14.29 18.13 0.57
C GLU A 131 -15.70 18.55 0.13
N LYS A 132 -16.52 17.59 -0.36
CA LYS A 132 -17.93 17.86 -0.70
C LYS A 132 -18.75 18.31 0.52
N LYS A 133 -18.54 17.69 1.68
CA LYS A 133 -19.21 18.10 2.93
C LYS A 133 -18.78 19.50 3.36
N ALA A 134 -17.48 19.81 3.27
CA ALA A 134 -16.94 21.12 3.59
C ALA A 134 -17.52 22.20 2.67
N GLN A 135 -17.61 21.93 1.36
CA GLN A 135 -18.26 22.82 0.40
C GLN A 135 -19.73 23.07 0.75
N GLY A 136 -20.50 22.01 1.00
CA GLY A 136 -21.92 22.13 1.36
C GLY A 136 -22.15 22.88 2.68
N LEU A 137 -21.23 22.75 3.65
CA LEU A 137 -21.27 23.56 4.87
C LEU A 137 -20.94 25.03 4.59
N GLY A 138 -19.95 25.31 3.73
CA GLY A 138 -19.61 26.67 3.29
C GLY A 138 -20.80 27.39 2.64
N GLU A 139 -21.53 26.71 1.75
CA GLU A 139 -22.73 27.27 1.12
C GLU A 139 -23.84 27.59 2.13
N LYS A 140 -24.03 26.73 3.14
CA LYS A 140 -24.98 26.97 4.24
C LYS A 140 -24.58 28.17 5.08
N VAL A 141 -23.29 28.32 5.39
CA VAL A 141 -22.77 29.48 6.13
C VAL A 141 -23.07 30.77 5.36
N LEU A 142 -22.72 30.83 4.07
CA LEU A 142 -23.01 32.00 3.22
C LEU A 142 -24.51 32.35 3.17
N THR A 143 -25.37 31.32 3.13
CA THR A 143 -26.82 31.52 3.12
C THR A 143 -27.32 32.09 4.45
N LEU A 144 -26.81 31.57 5.57
CA LEU A 144 -27.15 32.06 6.91
C LEU A 144 -26.62 33.47 7.16
N GLU A 145 -25.41 33.78 6.68
CA GLU A 145 -24.84 35.13 6.74
C GLU A 145 -25.71 36.14 5.99
N ARG A 146 -26.13 35.81 4.76
CA ARG A 146 -27.04 36.66 3.97
C ARG A 146 -28.37 36.89 4.67
N ARG A 147 -28.96 35.84 5.25
CA ARG A 147 -30.22 35.94 5.99
C ARG A 147 -30.08 36.79 7.25
N THR A 148 -28.97 36.63 7.96
CA THR A 148 -28.64 37.43 9.15
C THR A 148 -28.46 38.90 8.80
N LEU A 149 -27.80 39.20 7.66
CA LEU A 149 -27.67 40.56 7.16
C LEU A 149 -29.04 41.19 6.86
N GLY A 150 -29.90 40.48 6.13
CA GLY A 150 -31.25 40.96 5.82
C GLY A 150 -32.09 41.23 7.07
N LEU A 151 -32.05 40.33 8.06
CA LEU A 151 -32.74 40.54 9.34
C LEU A 151 -32.16 41.71 10.15
N LYS A 152 -30.85 41.99 10.05
CA LYS A 152 -30.23 43.15 10.69
C LYS A 152 -30.68 44.45 10.04
N GLU A 153 -30.75 44.49 8.71
CA GLU A 153 -31.23 45.65 7.96
C GLU A 153 -32.72 45.93 8.25
N GLU A 154 -33.56 44.90 8.23
CA GLU A 154 -34.98 45.02 8.61
C GLU A 154 -35.15 45.54 10.03
N ASN A 155 -34.39 45.00 10.99
CA ASN A 155 -34.40 45.51 12.37
C ASN A 155 -33.95 46.98 12.45
N ALA A 156 -32.94 47.39 11.67
CA ALA A 156 -32.49 48.78 11.65
C ALA A 156 -33.58 49.72 11.11
N ASN A 157 -34.27 49.31 10.05
CA ASN A 157 -35.37 50.07 9.46
C ASN A 157 -36.56 50.18 10.44
N LEU A 158 -36.96 49.08 11.08
CA LEU A 158 -38.01 49.09 12.10
C LEU A 158 -37.65 49.94 13.31
N GLN A 159 -36.39 49.93 13.75
CA GLN A 159 -35.91 50.79 14.84
C GLN A 159 -35.97 52.28 14.45
N SER A 160 -35.61 52.63 13.21
CA SER A 160 -35.78 53.99 12.70
C SER A 160 -37.25 54.42 12.73
N ASP A 161 -38.15 53.55 12.25
CA ASP A 161 -39.59 53.82 12.23
C ASP A 161 -40.16 53.98 13.64
N LEU A 162 -39.77 53.12 14.59
CA LEU A 162 -40.15 53.26 16.00
C LEU A 162 -39.68 54.58 16.60
N ASN A 163 -38.45 55.00 16.33
CA ASN A 163 -37.93 56.28 16.79
C ASN A 163 -38.72 57.46 16.18
N ASN A 164 -39.10 57.36 14.92
CA ASN A 164 -39.94 58.38 14.26
C ASN A 164 -41.34 58.43 14.87
N LEU A 165 -41.97 57.29 15.17
CA LEU A 165 -43.25 57.25 15.90
C LEU A 165 -43.15 57.87 17.30
N ILE A 166 -42.09 57.55 18.04
CA ILE A 166 -41.84 58.14 19.36
C ILE A 166 -41.71 59.67 19.26
N GLN A 167 -41.05 60.17 18.21
CA GLN A 167 -40.95 61.61 17.94
C GLN A 167 -42.32 62.25 17.65
N VAL A 168 -43.15 61.65 16.79
CA VAL A 168 -44.53 62.13 16.53
C VAL A 168 -45.32 62.21 17.83
N ILE A 169 -45.33 61.14 18.61
CA ILE A 169 -46.08 61.07 19.88
C ILE A 169 -45.56 62.14 20.85
N SER A 170 -44.24 62.32 20.93
CA SER A 170 -43.64 63.31 21.82
C SER A 170 -44.01 64.74 21.42
N ARG A 171 -43.97 65.07 20.11
CA ARG A 171 -44.39 66.38 19.58
C ARG A 171 -45.89 66.61 19.83
N ALA A 172 -46.73 65.63 19.48
CA ALA A 172 -48.17 65.72 19.70
C ALA A 172 -48.54 65.95 21.17
N ARG A 173 -47.79 65.37 22.12
CA ARG A 173 -47.99 65.64 23.55
C ARG A 173 -47.56 67.05 23.97
N GLN A 174 -46.59 67.65 23.30
CA GLN A 174 -46.07 68.99 23.62
C GLN A 174 -46.89 70.12 22.95
N THR A 175 -47.29 69.94 21.70
CA THR A 175 -47.97 70.96 20.88
C THR A 175 -49.48 70.75 20.77
N GLY A 176 -49.96 69.54 21.07
CA GLY A 176 -51.36 69.15 20.88
C GLY A 176 -51.73 68.82 19.43
N GLN A 177 -50.78 68.83 18.50
CA GLN A 177 -51.00 68.60 17.07
C GLN A 177 -50.22 67.37 16.57
N TRP A 178 -50.89 66.53 15.78
CA TRP A 178 -50.30 65.35 15.16
C TRP A 178 -49.69 65.75 13.81
N GLU A 179 -48.48 66.30 13.84
CA GLU A 179 -47.72 66.68 12.66
C GLU A 179 -46.76 65.56 12.25
N VAL A 180 -46.81 65.15 10.99
CA VAL A 180 -46.03 64.02 10.45
C VAL A 180 -45.17 64.45 9.24
N ASP A 181 -45.32 65.68 8.75
CA ASP A 181 -44.83 66.13 7.44
C ASP A 181 -43.30 66.03 7.26
N ASP A 182 -42.53 66.01 8.36
CA ASP A 182 -41.06 65.95 8.34
C ASP A 182 -40.49 64.54 8.66
N LEU A 183 -41.32 63.51 8.76
CA LEU A 183 -40.88 62.16 9.16
C LEU A 183 -41.07 61.15 8.04
N THR A 184 -40.03 60.38 7.78
CA THR A 184 -40.00 59.31 6.80
C THR A 184 -40.03 57.96 7.50
N PHE A 185 -40.92 57.08 7.07
CA PHE A 185 -40.94 55.69 7.51
C PHE A 185 -40.38 54.80 6.41
N SER A 186 -39.59 53.81 6.80
CA SER A 186 -38.83 52.92 5.93
C SER A 186 -39.54 51.59 5.69
N CYS A 187 -40.25 51.09 6.70
CA CYS A 187 -40.96 49.81 6.67
C CYS A 187 -42.48 49.95 6.59
N VAL A 188 -43.06 50.93 7.30
CA VAL A 188 -44.51 51.16 7.33
C VAL A 188 -44.87 52.41 6.55
N THR A 189 -45.99 52.40 5.82
CA THR A 189 -46.44 53.64 5.16
C THR A 189 -47.18 54.53 6.17
N PRO A 190 -47.17 55.85 5.99
CA PRO A 190 -47.94 56.75 6.85
C PRO A 190 -49.43 56.37 6.92
N GLU A 191 -50.01 55.84 5.84
CA GLU A 191 -51.41 55.38 5.83
C GLU A 191 -51.64 54.13 6.69
N GLN A 192 -50.63 53.27 6.85
CA GLN A 192 -50.73 52.10 7.74
C GLN A 192 -50.70 52.48 9.22
N VAL A 193 -49.99 53.57 9.55
CA VAL A 193 -49.83 54.04 10.93
C VAL A 193 -50.98 54.94 11.35
N PHE A 194 -51.35 55.91 10.52
CA PHE A 194 -52.32 56.96 10.87
C PHE A 194 -53.70 56.72 10.24
N GLY A 195 -53.86 55.68 9.41
CA GLY A 195 -55.03 55.43 8.59
C GLY A 195 -55.03 56.26 7.31
N PRO A 196 -55.94 55.99 6.34
CA PRO A 196 -56.11 56.88 5.19
C PRO A 196 -56.40 58.28 5.73
N VAL A 197 -55.55 59.24 5.36
CA VAL A 197 -55.67 60.64 5.79
C VAL A 197 -56.99 61.17 5.23
N LEU A 198 -58.07 61.00 5.98
CA LEU A 198 -59.31 61.71 5.74
C LEU A 198 -59.02 63.16 6.12
N SER A 199 -58.48 63.90 5.16
CA SER A 199 -58.65 65.34 5.08
C SER A 199 -60.07 65.63 5.55
N SER A 200 -60.20 66.36 6.66
CA SER A 200 -61.41 66.68 7.41
C SER A 200 -62.63 67.00 6.55
N SER A 201 -63.22 65.98 5.93
CA SER A 201 -64.37 66.07 5.06
C SER A 201 -65.42 65.16 5.65
N ARG A 202 -66.39 65.81 6.30
CA ARG A 202 -67.63 65.20 6.77
C ARG A 202 -68.30 64.47 5.60
N ARG A 203 -68.01 63.19 5.39
CA ARG A 203 -68.73 62.34 4.43
C ARG A 203 -69.10 61.02 5.08
N SER A 204 -70.40 60.93 5.35
CA SER A 204 -71.28 59.76 5.45
C SER A 204 -70.64 58.41 5.82
N SER A 205 -70.96 57.98 7.04
CA SER A 205 -70.47 56.82 7.81
C SER A 205 -70.78 55.42 7.24
N GLN A 206 -71.29 55.30 6.02
CA GLN A 206 -71.85 54.03 5.51
C GLN A 206 -71.07 53.43 4.33
N SER A 207 -70.44 54.25 3.48
CA SER A 207 -69.66 53.77 2.32
C SER A 207 -68.24 53.31 2.68
N LEU A 208 -67.67 53.84 3.78
CA LEU A 208 -66.32 53.49 4.26
C LEU A 208 -66.23 52.07 4.85
N LYS A 209 -67.32 51.54 5.43
CA LYS A 209 -67.32 50.20 6.04
C LYS A 209 -67.32 49.06 5.02
N GLU A 210 -67.77 49.32 3.79
CA GLU A 210 -67.72 48.36 2.68
C GLU A 210 -66.28 48.28 2.14
N SER A 211 -65.70 49.42 1.78
CA SER A 211 -64.35 49.48 1.20
C SER A 211 -63.24 49.05 2.17
N GLN A 212 -63.40 49.31 3.48
CA GLN A 212 -62.44 48.86 4.49
C GLN A 212 -62.55 47.34 4.75
N ARG A 213 -63.75 46.76 4.60
CA ARG A 213 -63.93 45.30 4.65
C ARG A 213 -63.31 44.62 3.45
N ASP A 214 -63.48 45.20 2.26
CA ASP A 214 -62.91 44.64 1.03
C ASP A 214 -61.37 44.67 1.05
N TYR A 215 -60.78 45.75 1.56
CA TYR A 215 -59.31 45.85 1.71
C TYR A 215 -58.76 44.82 2.71
N LEU A 216 -59.42 44.63 3.86
CA LEU A 216 -59.01 43.61 4.84
C LEU A 216 -59.20 42.19 4.31
N HIS A 217 -60.27 41.94 3.55
CA HIS A 217 -60.50 40.64 2.91
C HIS A 217 -59.42 40.32 1.88
N GLN A 218 -58.98 41.31 1.10
CA GLN A 218 -57.97 41.12 0.06
C GLN A 218 -56.59 40.80 0.64
N ILE A 219 -56.20 41.46 1.76
CA ILE A 219 -54.95 41.14 2.47
C ILE A 219 -54.98 39.72 3.06
N PHE A 220 -56.13 39.29 3.58
CA PHE A 220 -56.29 37.97 4.19
C PHE A 220 -56.23 36.84 3.15
N GLU A 221 -56.89 37.03 2.00
CA GLU A 221 -56.85 36.11 0.85
C GLU A 221 -55.42 35.97 0.27
N ASP A 222 -54.69 37.07 0.14
CA ASP A 222 -53.32 37.05 -0.38
C ASP A 222 -52.34 36.33 0.56
N HIS A 223 -52.51 36.46 1.88
CA HIS A 223 -51.71 35.71 2.87
C HIS A 223 -52.01 34.21 2.82
N LEU A 224 -53.29 33.82 2.73
CA LEU A 224 -53.69 32.40 2.64
C LEU A 224 -53.21 31.73 1.35
N ARG A 225 -53.18 32.45 0.21
CA ARG A 225 -52.61 31.96 -1.05
C ARG A 225 -51.10 31.77 -0.99
N LYS A 226 -50.40 32.66 -0.29
CA LYS A 226 -48.93 32.61 -0.17
C LYS A 226 -48.48 31.47 0.76
N ASP A 227 -49.21 31.22 1.84
CA ASP A 227 -48.88 30.15 2.77
C ASP A 227 -49.18 28.76 2.17
N ASN A 228 -50.30 28.61 1.44
CA ASN A 228 -50.64 27.35 0.76
C ASN A 228 -49.69 27.01 -0.40
N SER A 229 -49.19 28.01 -1.14
CA SER A 229 -48.19 27.77 -2.19
C SER A 229 -46.80 27.43 -1.64
N SER A 230 -46.43 27.97 -0.46
CA SER A 230 -45.19 27.60 0.23
C SER A 230 -45.22 26.17 0.80
N LEU A 231 -46.38 25.75 1.32
CA LEU A 231 -46.59 24.38 1.82
C LEU A 231 -46.65 23.37 0.67
N ALA A 232 -47.34 23.68 -0.43
CA ALA A 232 -47.42 22.79 -1.58
C ALA A 232 -46.04 22.58 -2.25
N SER A 233 -45.25 23.65 -2.39
CA SER A 233 -43.88 23.55 -2.92
C SER A 233 -42.93 22.81 -1.97
N SER A 234 -43.12 22.93 -0.65
CA SER A 234 -42.36 22.16 0.33
C SER A 234 -42.69 20.66 0.30
N PHE A 235 -43.95 20.29 0.00
CA PHE A 235 -44.37 18.90 -0.16
C PHE A 235 -43.91 18.28 -1.48
N SER A 236 -43.92 19.01 -2.60
CA SER A 236 -43.38 18.51 -3.88
C SER A 236 -41.86 18.26 -3.80
N ASN A 237 -41.11 19.07 -3.06
CA ASN A 237 -39.67 18.86 -2.85
C ASN A 237 -39.36 17.63 -1.97
N LEU A 238 -40.29 17.19 -1.12
CA LEU A 238 -40.14 15.95 -0.34
C LEU A 238 -40.45 14.70 -1.16
N GLN A 239 -41.37 14.79 -2.12
CA GLN A 239 -41.75 13.66 -2.96
C GLN A 239 -40.67 13.31 -4.00
N ASP A 240 -39.90 14.29 -4.46
CA ASP A 240 -38.71 14.05 -5.31
C ASP A 240 -37.50 13.49 -4.51
N ALA A 241 -37.44 13.72 -3.19
CA ALA A 241 -36.38 13.18 -2.34
C ALA A 241 -36.55 11.66 -2.07
N ASP A 242 -37.78 11.15 -2.07
CA ASP A 242 -38.07 9.72 -1.88
C ASP A 242 -37.87 8.89 -3.16
N SER A 243 -38.02 9.48 -4.35
CA SER A 243 -37.73 8.82 -5.63
C SER A 243 -36.21 8.59 -5.83
N ALA A 244 -35.37 9.46 -5.27
CA ALA A 244 -33.91 9.32 -5.31
C ALA A 244 -33.35 8.29 -4.31
N TYR A 245 -34.14 7.83 -3.32
CA TYR A 245 -33.69 6.90 -2.29
C TYR A 245 -33.78 5.41 -2.67
N GLY A 246 -34.46 5.07 -3.77
CA GLY A 246 -34.52 3.71 -4.32
C GLY A 246 -33.17 3.18 -4.86
N GLY A 247 -32.18 4.06 -5.08
CA GLY A 247 -30.85 3.68 -5.58
C GLY A 247 -29.77 3.47 -4.51
N ARG A 248 -30.02 3.81 -3.23
CA ARG A 248 -29.02 3.69 -2.15
C ARG A 248 -29.01 2.33 -1.44
N GLY A 249 -30.03 1.50 -1.67
CA GLY A 249 -30.07 0.12 -1.18
C GLY A 249 -29.04 -0.76 -1.89
N SER A 250 -28.96 -0.65 -3.23
CA SER A 250 -28.09 -1.49 -4.05
C SER A 250 -26.59 -1.25 -3.80
N GLU A 251 -26.18 -0.03 -3.51
CA GLU A 251 -24.77 0.29 -3.21
C GLU A 251 -24.35 -0.30 -1.85
N LYS A 252 -25.19 -0.16 -0.82
CA LYS A 252 -24.93 -0.77 0.48
C LYS A 252 -24.92 -2.30 0.39
N ASP A 253 -25.85 -2.88 -0.37
CA ASP A 253 -25.90 -4.32 -0.58
C ASP A 253 -24.69 -4.84 -1.36
N LEU A 254 -24.19 -4.07 -2.34
CA LEU A 254 -22.96 -4.39 -3.07
C LEU A 254 -21.74 -4.33 -2.16
N ILE A 255 -21.65 -3.32 -1.28
CA ILE A 255 -20.59 -3.22 -0.26
C ILE A 255 -20.68 -4.41 0.71
N ILE A 256 -21.89 -4.76 1.17
CA ILE A 256 -22.10 -5.91 2.06
C ILE A 256 -21.69 -7.22 1.36
N MET A 257 -22.03 -7.41 0.08
CA MET A 257 -21.59 -8.58 -0.69
C MET A 257 -20.07 -8.64 -0.83
N LYS A 258 -19.42 -7.50 -1.10
CA LYS A 258 -17.96 -7.41 -1.21
C LYS A 258 -17.28 -7.74 0.12
N LEU A 259 -17.72 -7.11 1.21
CA LEU A 259 -17.18 -7.39 2.55
C LEU A 259 -17.39 -8.85 2.95
N ARG A 260 -18.52 -9.47 2.58
CA ARG A 260 -18.74 -10.92 2.79
C ARG A 260 -17.82 -11.80 1.97
N ALA A 261 -17.48 -11.40 0.74
CA ALA A 261 -16.52 -12.13 -0.09
C ALA A 261 -15.11 -12.01 0.47
N ASP A 262 -14.71 -10.80 0.89
CA ASP A 262 -13.41 -10.54 1.50
C ASP A 262 -13.25 -11.30 2.83
N LEU A 263 -14.30 -11.35 3.67
CA LEU A 263 -14.32 -12.15 4.89
C LEU A 263 -14.09 -13.64 4.62
N ARG A 264 -14.76 -14.21 3.62
CA ARG A 264 -14.56 -15.62 3.24
C ARG A 264 -13.15 -15.88 2.72
N SER A 265 -12.62 -14.97 1.92
CA SER A 265 -11.25 -15.05 1.40
C SER A 265 -10.23 -15.02 2.55
N LEU A 266 -10.38 -14.06 3.48
CA LEU A 266 -9.50 -13.93 4.64
C LEU A 266 -9.59 -15.14 5.58
N GLN A 267 -10.79 -15.70 5.75
CA GLN A 267 -10.97 -16.91 6.54
C GLN A 267 -10.28 -18.12 5.89
N SER A 268 -10.37 -18.25 4.57
CA SER A 268 -9.68 -19.32 3.84
C SER A 268 -8.15 -19.19 3.92
N THR A 269 -7.60 -17.97 3.83
CA THR A 269 -6.15 -17.76 4.01
C THR A 269 -5.71 -18.01 5.45
N HIS A 270 -6.55 -17.66 6.43
CA HIS A 270 -6.29 -17.99 7.84
C HIS A 270 -6.25 -19.52 8.06
N GLU A 271 -7.20 -20.28 7.50
CA GLU A 271 -7.21 -21.74 7.59
C GLU A 271 -5.98 -22.37 6.90
N GLU A 272 -5.54 -21.82 5.77
CA GLU A 272 -4.33 -22.28 5.06
C GLU A 272 -3.05 -22.04 5.88
N THR A 273 -2.89 -20.83 6.40
CA THR A 273 -1.73 -20.49 7.24
C THR A 273 -1.68 -21.32 8.52
N ASN A 274 -2.84 -21.60 9.13
CA ASN A 274 -2.93 -22.47 10.30
C ASN A 274 -2.56 -23.93 9.96
N ARG A 275 -2.92 -24.42 8.77
CA ARG A 275 -2.51 -25.75 8.29
C ARG A 275 -0.98 -25.83 8.12
N GLN A 276 -0.37 -24.80 7.55
CA GLN A 276 1.09 -24.73 7.41
C GLN A 276 1.79 -24.67 8.77
N LEU A 277 1.24 -23.94 9.75
CA LEU A 277 1.78 -23.93 11.12
C LEU A 277 1.75 -25.32 11.75
N LEU A 278 0.62 -26.04 11.66
CA LEU A 278 0.52 -27.41 12.17
C LEU A 278 1.52 -28.36 11.50
N GLU A 279 1.77 -28.19 10.20
CA GLU A 279 2.77 -28.98 9.48
C GLU A 279 4.20 -28.68 9.95
N ARG A 280 4.50 -27.41 10.22
CA ARG A 280 5.80 -27.00 10.80
C ARG A 280 5.96 -27.51 12.22
N ASP A 281 4.93 -27.45 13.04
CA ASP A 281 4.94 -27.99 14.41
C ASP A 281 5.18 -29.50 14.39
N LYS A 282 4.59 -30.22 13.44
CA LYS A 282 4.87 -31.64 13.22
C LYS A 282 6.34 -31.88 12.86
N HIS A 283 6.91 -31.10 11.93
CA HIS A 283 8.34 -31.22 11.58
C HIS A 283 9.25 -30.92 12.77
N ILE A 284 8.90 -29.93 13.59
CA ILE A 284 9.63 -29.60 14.82
C ILE A 284 9.57 -30.78 15.78
N ALA A 285 8.39 -31.39 15.98
CA ALA A 285 8.24 -32.56 16.83
C ALA A 285 9.07 -33.75 16.31
N ASP A 286 9.04 -34.03 15.01
CA ASP A 286 9.83 -35.11 14.39
C ASP A 286 11.34 -34.86 14.56
N LEU A 287 11.80 -33.62 14.37
CA LEU A 287 13.20 -33.23 14.61
C LEU A 287 13.59 -33.34 16.08
N GLN A 288 12.70 -32.99 17.01
CA GLN A 288 12.93 -33.15 18.44
C GLN A 288 13.10 -34.62 18.81
N VAL A 289 12.27 -35.52 18.26
CA VAL A 289 12.41 -36.97 18.46
C VAL A 289 13.72 -37.50 17.89
N CYS A 290 14.11 -37.07 16.68
CA CYS A 290 15.41 -37.43 16.11
C CYS A 290 16.58 -36.95 16.97
N ALA A 291 16.51 -35.73 17.50
CA ALA A 291 17.52 -35.17 18.39
C ALA A 291 17.61 -35.95 19.71
N THR A 292 16.48 -36.33 20.32
CA THR A 292 16.48 -37.16 21.54
C THR A 292 17.04 -38.55 21.28
N ASN A 293 16.68 -39.18 20.16
CA ASN A 293 17.22 -40.50 19.80
C ASN A 293 18.74 -40.45 19.57
N LEU A 294 19.23 -39.42 18.87
CA LEU A 294 20.67 -39.20 18.70
C LEU A 294 21.36 -38.97 20.04
N TRP A 295 20.75 -38.17 20.92
CA TRP A 295 21.28 -37.92 22.26
C TRP A 295 21.36 -39.20 23.09
N ASP A 296 20.32 -40.03 23.11
CA ASP A 296 20.31 -41.32 23.81
C ASP A 296 21.35 -42.30 23.24
N THR A 297 21.56 -42.29 21.92
CA THR A 297 22.57 -43.13 21.24
C THR A 297 24.00 -42.66 21.55
N CYS A 298 24.20 -41.35 21.73
CA CYS A 298 25.48 -40.78 22.17
C CYS A 298 25.72 -40.91 23.68
N THR A 299 24.65 -41.09 24.48
CA THR A 299 24.70 -41.19 25.95
C THR A 299 24.79 -42.66 26.42
N VAL A 300 25.37 -43.54 25.61
CA VAL A 300 25.71 -44.90 26.06
C VAL A 300 26.74 -44.80 27.21
N PRO A 301 26.45 -45.40 28.38
CA PRO A 301 27.34 -45.36 29.53
C PRO A 301 28.52 -46.30 29.27
N GLY A 302 29.62 -45.79 28.70
CA GLY A 302 30.80 -46.61 28.44
C GLY A 302 32.07 -45.89 28.01
N TYR A 303 31.98 -44.68 27.45
CA TYR A 303 33.16 -43.90 27.07
C TYR A 303 33.01 -42.48 27.60
N THR A 304 33.77 -42.17 28.64
CA THR A 304 34.00 -40.79 29.10
C THR A 304 34.63 -40.00 27.95
N CYS A 305 33.79 -39.30 27.19
CA CYS A 305 34.23 -38.37 26.18
C CYS A 305 34.71 -37.09 26.88
N GLU A 306 36.02 -36.97 27.08
CA GLU A 306 36.70 -35.77 27.64
C GLU A 306 36.48 -34.48 26.80
N LEU A 307 35.72 -34.54 25.71
CA LEU A 307 35.39 -33.40 24.85
C LEU A 307 34.21 -32.55 25.36
N LEU A 308 33.40 -33.02 26.29
CA LEU A 308 32.25 -32.26 26.81
C LEU A 308 32.63 -31.10 27.74
N THR A 309 33.86 -31.06 28.26
CA THR A 309 34.38 -29.91 29.02
C THR A 309 34.80 -28.72 28.14
N CYS A 310 34.96 -28.89 26.82
CA CYS A 310 35.32 -27.79 25.92
C CYS A 310 34.09 -26.99 25.40
N GLY A 311 32.90 -27.61 25.33
CA GLY A 311 31.69 -26.94 24.81
C GLY A 311 31.04 -25.95 25.79
N ALA A 312 31.19 -26.17 27.10
CA ALA A 312 30.59 -25.31 28.12
C ALA A 312 31.28 -23.94 28.25
N HIS A 313 32.55 -23.82 27.85
CA HIS A 313 33.27 -22.55 27.86
C HIS A 313 32.95 -21.64 26.66
N MET A 314 32.41 -22.17 25.56
CA MET A 314 32.13 -21.35 24.36
C MET A 314 30.78 -20.61 24.42
N TYR A 315 29.79 -21.15 25.16
CA TYR A 315 28.50 -20.47 25.34
C TYR A 315 28.54 -19.30 26.33
N LEU A 316 29.53 -19.25 27.23
CA LEU A 316 29.73 -18.10 28.13
C LEU A 316 30.42 -16.91 27.46
N ALA A 317 31.02 -17.08 26.28
CA ALA A 317 31.71 -16.00 25.55
C ALA A 317 30.81 -15.23 24.56
N ILE A 318 29.64 -15.76 24.19
CA ILE A 318 28.74 -15.13 23.20
C ILE A 318 27.60 -14.34 23.89
N GLY A 319 27.44 -14.46 25.21
CA GLY A 319 26.43 -13.74 25.99
C GLY A 319 26.86 -12.35 26.50
N VAL A 320 28.06 -11.87 26.16
CA VAL A 320 28.56 -10.55 26.55
C VAL A 320 29.23 -9.87 25.35
N CYS A 321 28.41 -9.44 24.39
CA CYS A 321 28.69 -8.38 23.40
C CYS A 321 27.35 -7.94 22.80
#